data_AF-A0A915JV70-F1
#
_entry.id   AF-A0A915JV70-F1
#
_cell.length_a   1.000
_cell.length_b   1.000
_cell.length_c   1.000
_cell.angle_alpha   90.00
_cell.angle_beta   90.00
_cell.angle_gamma   90.00
#
_symmetry.space_group_name_H-M   'P 1'
#
loop_
_entity.id
_entity.type
_entity.pdbx_description
1 polymer ?
#
loop_
_entity_poly.entity_id
_entity_poly.type
_entity_poly.pdbx_seq_one_letter_code
_entity_poly.pdbx_strand_id
1 'polypeptide(L)'
;MIQALGGVEGILEHTLFKGTYFPTWEGLFWERASGFEESMKFKKLTNAQRSGLNQIPNRRFTLWWSPTINRANASFDSKHPYHFFEVYVGFQVQLDLTGIFMHGKIPTLKISLIQIFRAHLWQKIHESIVMDLCQVFDQELDALEIETVQKETIHPRKSYKMNSSCADILLFAQFKWPVSRPSLLADSKDVMDNTMTQKYWLDVQLRWGDYDSHDIERYARAKFLDYTTDNMSIYPSPTGVLIAVDLAYNLYSWLADRNRQYISQA
;
A
#
# COMPACT_ATOMS: atom_id res chain seq x y z
N MET A 1 -14.58 -29.28 -7.10
CA MET A 1 -13.44 -28.40 -7.41
C MET A 1 -13.34 -27.23 -6.43
N ILE A 2 -14.31 -26.31 -6.39
CA ILE A 2 -14.27 -25.10 -5.51
C ILE A 2 -13.96 -25.43 -4.04
N GLN A 3 -14.67 -26.40 -3.45
CA GLN A 3 -14.44 -26.80 -2.06
C GLN A 3 -13.04 -27.37 -1.81
N ALA A 4 -12.43 -28.01 -2.81
CA ALA A 4 -11.07 -28.53 -2.71
C ALA A 4 -10.00 -27.43 -2.79
N LEU A 5 -10.36 -26.24 -3.27
CA LEU A 5 -9.48 -25.06 -3.36
C LEU A 5 -9.66 -24.10 -2.17
N GLY A 6 -10.36 -24.53 -1.10
CA GLY A 6 -10.60 -23.69 0.08
C GLY A 6 -11.85 -22.81 0.00
N GLY A 7 -12.80 -23.14 -0.88
CA GLY A 7 -14.03 -22.35 -1.04
C GLY A 7 -13.83 -21.09 -1.88
N VAL A 8 -14.88 -20.28 -2.02
CA VAL A 8 -14.83 -19.07 -2.85
C VAL A 8 -13.90 -18.02 -2.23
N GLU A 9 -14.00 -17.79 -0.91
CA GLU A 9 -13.16 -16.83 -0.19
C GLU A 9 -11.68 -17.18 -0.31
N GLY A 10 -11.31 -18.44 -0.06
CA GLY A 10 -9.93 -18.90 -0.20
C GLY A 10 -9.37 -18.70 -1.61
N ILE A 11 -10.19 -18.90 -2.65
CA ILE A 11 -9.80 -18.60 -4.03
C ILE A 11 -9.59 -17.09 -4.24
N LEU A 12 -10.48 -16.25 -3.69
CA LEU A 12 -10.40 -14.80 -3.88
C LEU A 12 -9.20 -14.16 -3.19
N GLU A 13 -8.63 -14.77 -2.15
CA GLU A 13 -7.36 -14.33 -1.56
C GLU A 13 -6.21 -14.34 -2.57
N HIS A 14 -6.24 -15.21 -3.58
CA HIS A 14 -5.25 -15.29 -4.65
C HIS A 14 -5.42 -14.22 -5.75
N THR A 15 -6.43 -13.36 -5.63
CA THR A 15 -6.89 -12.45 -6.68
C THR A 15 -6.87 -11.00 -6.22
N LEU A 16 -7.01 -10.08 -7.18
CA LEU A 16 -7.14 -8.64 -6.90
C LEU A 16 -8.56 -8.23 -6.43
N PHE A 17 -9.37 -9.18 -5.94
CA PHE A 17 -10.75 -8.92 -5.50
C PHE A 17 -10.81 -7.84 -4.42
N LYS A 18 -10.01 -7.95 -3.36
CA LYS A 18 -9.97 -6.95 -2.28
C LYS A 18 -9.62 -5.56 -2.80
N GLY A 19 -8.76 -5.45 -3.81
CA GLY A 19 -8.42 -4.21 -4.49
C GLY A 19 -9.57 -3.52 -5.22
N THR A 20 -10.60 -4.28 -5.63
CA THR A 20 -11.82 -3.71 -6.22
C THR A 20 -12.75 -3.07 -5.19
N TYR A 21 -12.54 -3.35 -3.90
CA TYR A 21 -13.32 -2.83 -2.78
C TYR A 21 -14.83 -3.13 -2.82
N PHE A 22 -15.24 -4.19 -3.53
CA PHE A 22 -16.61 -4.70 -3.41
C PHE A 22 -16.82 -5.35 -2.03
N PRO A 23 -17.95 -5.10 -1.36
CA PRO A 23 -18.22 -5.64 -0.01
C PRO A 23 -18.50 -7.15 -0.01
N THR A 24 -18.97 -7.70 -1.12
CA THR A 24 -19.23 -9.13 -1.29
C THR A 24 -18.92 -9.55 -2.73
N TRP A 25 -18.58 -10.82 -2.91
CA TRP A 25 -18.39 -11.44 -4.23
C TRP A 25 -19.73 -11.89 -4.86
N GLU A 26 -20.79 -11.94 -4.05
CA GLU A 26 -22.13 -12.31 -4.49
C GLU A 26 -22.71 -11.27 -5.45
N GLY A 27 -23.33 -11.72 -6.54
CA GLY A 27 -23.92 -10.83 -7.54
C GLY A 27 -22.92 -10.14 -8.48
N LEU A 28 -21.64 -10.52 -8.44
CA LEU A 28 -20.66 -10.07 -9.42
C LEU A 28 -20.74 -10.90 -10.71
N PHE A 29 -20.63 -10.20 -11.84
CA PHE A 29 -20.67 -10.82 -13.16
C PHE A 29 -19.46 -10.40 -13.98
N TRP A 30 -18.84 -11.39 -14.63
CA TRP A 30 -17.84 -11.13 -15.67
C TRP A 30 -18.53 -10.72 -16.96
N GLU A 31 -18.22 -9.53 -17.46
CA GLU A 31 -18.67 -9.09 -18.78
C GLU A 31 -18.05 -10.00 -19.86
N ARG A 32 -18.90 -10.75 -20.59
CA ARG A 32 -18.44 -11.79 -21.54
C ARG A 32 -17.79 -11.24 -22.81
N ALA A 33 -18.14 -10.03 -23.21
CA ALA A 33 -17.49 -9.28 -24.28
C ALA A 33 -17.72 -7.80 -23.99
N SER A 34 -16.66 -7.01 -23.94
CA SER A 34 -16.87 -5.57 -23.85
C SER A 34 -17.43 -5.05 -25.18
N GLY A 35 -18.25 -4.01 -25.14
CA GLY A 35 -18.76 -3.36 -26.36
C GLY A 35 -17.66 -2.97 -27.36
N PHE A 36 -16.43 -2.75 -26.87
CA PHE A 36 -15.25 -2.56 -27.71
C PHE A 36 -14.87 -3.81 -28.51
N GLU A 37 -14.76 -4.99 -27.87
CA GLU A 37 -14.41 -6.25 -28.53
C GLU A 37 -15.46 -6.63 -29.58
N GLU A 38 -16.74 -6.41 -29.29
CA GLU A 38 -17.83 -6.61 -30.25
C GLU A 38 -17.76 -5.64 -31.44
N SER A 39 -17.51 -4.34 -31.17
CA SER A 39 -17.41 -3.32 -32.23
C SER A 39 -16.24 -3.55 -33.20
N MET A 40 -15.22 -4.28 -32.76
CA MET A 40 -14.03 -4.62 -33.56
C MET A 40 -14.16 -5.96 -34.29
N LYS A 41 -15.09 -6.83 -33.86
CA LYS A 41 -15.25 -8.20 -34.38
C LYS A 41 -15.55 -8.24 -35.88
N PHE A 42 -16.37 -7.32 -36.36
CA PHE A 42 -16.80 -7.25 -37.76
C PHE A 42 -16.00 -6.24 -38.59
N LYS A 43 -15.05 -5.53 -37.99
CA LYS A 43 -14.16 -4.62 -38.70
C LYS A 43 -13.08 -5.40 -39.43
N LYS A 44 -12.68 -4.93 -40.60
CA LYS A 44 -11.54 -5.49 -41.33
C LYS A 44 -10.25 -5.08 -40.61
N LEU A 45 -9.63 -6.02 -39.92
CA LEU A 45 -8.42 -5.81 -39.15
C LEU A 45 -7.20 -6.42 -39.84
N THR A 46 -6.04 -5.80 -39.66
CA THR A 46 -4.76 -6.40 -40.03
C THR A 46 -4.43 -7.56 -39.07
N ASN A 47 -3.52 -8.45 -39.49
CA ASN A 47 -3.07 -9.56 -38.64
C ASN A 47 -2.43 -9.06 -37.33
N ALA A 48 -1.72 -7.92 -37.38
CA ALA A 48 -1.16 -7.29 -36.20
C ALA A 48 -2.25 -6.78 -35.24
N GLN A 49 -3.29 -6.13 -35.76
CA GLN A 49 -4.44 -5.68 -34.95
C GLN A 49 -5.18 -6.86 -34.31
N ARG A 50 -5.39 -7.95 -35.06
CA ARG A 50 -6.03 -9.17 -34.55
C ARG A 50 -5.20 -9.83 -33.44
N SER A 51 -3.89 -9.89 -33.62
CA SER A 51 -2.97 -10.41 -32.58
C SER A 51 -3.04 -9.57 -31.30
N GLY A 52 -3.11 -8.23 -31.42
CA GLY A 52 -3.28 -7.33 -30.28
C GLY A 52 -4.62 -7.53 -29.55
N LEU A 53 -5.74 -7.68 -30.27
CA LEU A 53 -7.04 -7.94 -29.66
C LEU A 53 -7.08 -9.28 -28.90
N ASN A 54 -6.43 -10.32 -29.43
CA ASN A 54 -6.34 -11.62 -28.78
C ASN A 54 -5.55 -11.59 -27.45
N GLN A 55 -4.82 -10.51 -27.15
CA GLN A 55 -4.12 -10.35 -25.87
C GLN A 55 -5.02 -9.76 -24.77
N ILE A 56 -6.16 -9.14 -25.10
CA ILE A 56 -7.02 -8.46 -24.11
C ILE A 56 -7.53 -9.43 -23.02
N PRO A 57 -8.05 -10.63 -23.36
CA PRO A 57 -8.48 -11.59 -22.33
C PRO A 57 -7.34 -12.03 -21.42
N ASN A 58 -6.15 -12.28 -21.99
CA ASN A 58 -4.97 -12.65 -21.23
C ASN A 58 -4.54 -11.53 -20.27
N ARG A 59 -4.64 -10.27 -20.68
CA ARG A 59 -4.35 -9.13 -19.80
C ARG A 59 -5.32 -9.04 -18.62
N ARG A 60 -6.62 -9.26 -18.85
CA ARG A 60 -7.63 -9.31 -17.77
C ARG A 60 -7.32 -10.44 -16.80
N PHE A 61 -7.04 -11.63 -17.32
CA PHE A 61 -6.67 -12.79 -16.51
C PHE A 61 -5.39 -12.54 -15.69
N THR A 62 -4.32 -12.06 -16.33
CA THR A 62 -3.05 -11.78 -15.62
C THR A 62 -3.23 -10.72 -14.55
N LEU A 63 -4.05 -9.68 -14.78
CA LEU A 63 -4.32 -8.66 -13.78
C LEU A 63 -5.15 -9.21 -12.61
N TRP A 64 -6.19 -10.00 -12.89
CA TRP A 64 -7.05 -10.56 -11.84
C TRP A 64 -6.27 -11.46 -10.87
N TRP A 65 -5.38 -12.30 -11.40
CA TRP A 65 -4.53 -13.20 -10.61
C TRP A 65 -3.18 -12.57 -10.24
N SER A 66 -3.01 -11.26 -10.42
CA SER A 66 -1.71 -10.61 -10.25
C SER A 66 -1.07 -10.81 -8.87
N PRO A 67 -1.81 -10.82 -7.73
CA PRO A 67 -1.17 -11.02 -6.44
C PRO A 67 -0.46 -12.37 -6.31
N THR A 68 -0.95 -13.40 -7.00
CA THR A 68 -0.31 -14.73 -7.00
C THR A 68 0.73 -14.86 -8.11
N ILE A 69 0.48 -14.29 -9.30
CA ILE A 69 1.41 -14.38 -10.43
C ILE A 69 2.68 -13.56 -10.16
N ASN A 70 2.55 -12.36 -9.58
CA ASN A 70 3.66 -11.44 -9.28
C ASN A 70 4.08 -11.51 -7.81
N ARG A 71 4.15 -12.72 -7.27
CA ARG A 71 4.53 -12.93 -5.87
C ARG A 71 6.01 -12.68 -5.62
N ALA A 72 6.33 -11.97 -4.54
CA ALA A 72 7.66 -11.90 -3.99
C ALA A 72 8.04 -13.26 -3.41
N ASN A 73 9.22 -13.76 -3.75
CA ASN A 73 9.80 -14.89 -3.03
C ASN A 73 10.26 -14.39 -1.66
N ALA A 74 9.35 -14.26 -0.70
CA ALA A 74 9.64 -13.78 0.64
C ALA A 74 9.20 -14.81 1.68
N SER A 75 9.97 -15.88 1.84
CA SER A 75 10.70 -16.14 3.10
C SER A 75 11.22 -17.57 3.17
N PHE A 76 12.44 -17.66 3.69
CA PHE A 76 12.94 -18.78 4.45
C PHE A 76 11.95 -19.00 5.61
N ASP A 77 10.89 -19.80 5.39
CA ASP A 77 10.03 -20.24 6.47
C ASP A 77 10.84 -21.22 7.33
N SER A 78 11.23 -20.78 8.53
CA SER A 78 11.89 -21.64 9.52
C SER A 78 10.99 -22.80 9.97
N LYS A 79 9.68 -22.78 9.67
CA LYS A 79 8.73 -23.85 10.01
C LYS A 79 8.56 -24.91 8.92
N HIS A 80 8.91 -24.65 7.65
CA HIS A 80 8.70 -25.60 6.54
C HIS A 80 9.86 -25.59 5.51
N PRO A 81 11.01 -26.23 5.82
CA PRO A 81 12.22 -26.19 4.98
C PRO A 81 12.11 -26.93 3.62
N TYR A 82 10.96 -27.52 3.27
CA TYR A 82 10.80 -28.37 2.08
C TYR A 82 9.75 -27.89 1.05
N HIS A 83 9.10 -26.74 1.26
CA HIS A 83 8.17 -26.19 0.27
C HIS A 83 8.80 -25.01 -0.50
N PHE A 84 9.77 -25.34 -1.34
CA PHE A 84 10.39 -24.43 -2.30
C PHE A 84 9.59 -24.47 -3.61
N PHE A 85 8.49 -23.71 -3.71
CA PHE A 85 7.87 -23.44 -5.01
C PHE A 85 8.40 -22.11 -5.52
N GLU A 86 9.55 -22.16 -6.20
CA GLU A 86 10.13 -21.01 -6.91
C GLU A 86 9.20 -20.63 -8.06
N VAL A 87 8.43 -19.55 -7.92
CA VAL A 87 7.55 -19.12 -9.01
C VAL A 87 8.32 -18.33 -10.07
N TYR A 88 9.34 -17.55 -9.69
CA TYR A 88 10.30 -16.97 -10.63
C TYR A 88 11.68 -16.70 -9.97
N VAL A 89 12.76 -17.22 -10.57
CA VAL A 89 14.14 -16.76 -10.29
C VAL A 89 14.41 -15.55 -11.19
N GLY A 90 14.19 -14.33 -10.67
CA GLY A 90 14.35 -13.11 -11.45
C GLY A 90 14.67 -11.89 -10.59
N PHE A 91 15.48 -10.98 -11.15
CA PHE A 91 15.73 -9.68 -10.53
C PHE A 91 14.42 -8.93 -10.30
N GLN A 92 14.21 -8.47 -9.07
CA GLN A 92 13.11 -7.60 -8.69
C GLN A 92 13.29 -6.23 -9.36
N VAL A 93 12.26 -5.75 -10.07
CA VAL A 93 12.28 -4.47 -10.76
C VAL A 93 11.11 -3.62 -10.31
N GLN A 94 11.40 -2.39 -9.87
CA GLN A 94 10.36 -1.42 -9.55
C GLN A 94 9.74 -0.84 -10.84
N LEU A 95 8.42 -0.72 -10.89
CA LEU A 95 7.71 -0.05 -11.97
C LEU A 95 7.84 1.48 -11.84
N ASP A 96 8.14 2.13 -12.97
CA ASP A 96 8.35 3.57 -13.04
C ASP A 96 7.19 4.35 -12.39
N LEU A 97 7.54 5.32 -11.54
CA LEU A 97 6.60 6.22 -10.85
C LEU A 97 5.61 5.54 -9.90
N THR A 98 5.85 4.29 -9.51
CA THR A 98 5.01 3.53 -8.58
C THR A 98 5.86 2.78 -7.56
N GLY A 99 5.27 2.40 -6.43
CA GLY A 99 5.91 1.53 -5.44
C GLY A 99 5.80 0.03 -5.76
N ILE A 100 5.40 -0.33 -6.98
CA ILE A 100 5.13 -1.73 -7.34
C ILE A 100 6.43 -2.39 -7.77
N PHE A 101 6.73 -3.52 -7.15
CA PHE A 101 7.84 -4.38 -7.57
C PHE A 101 7.32 -5.54 -8.41
N MET A 102 7.96 -5.77 -9.56
CA MET A 102 7.71 -6.94 -10.39
C MET A 102 8.78 -8.00 -10.17
N HIS A 103 8.31 -9.23 -9.97
CA HIS A 103 9.14 -10.42 -9.81
C HIS A 103 9.14 -11.19 -11.14
N GLY A 104 10.18 -10.96 -11.95
CA GLY A 104 10.29 -11.52 -13.30
C GLY A 104 9.69 -10.65 -14.41
N LYS A 105 9.81 -11.12 -15.65
CA LYS A 105 9.35 -10.40 -16.85
C LYS A 105 7.95 -10.87 -17.23
N ILE A 106 6.93 -10.13 -16.80
CA ILE A 106 5.52 -10.38 -17.13
C ILE A 106 4.95 -9.17 -17.90
N PRO A 107 5.16 -9.07 -19.23
CA PRO A 107 4.81 -7.87 -20.00
C PRO A 107 3.32 -7.52 -19.96
N THR A 108 2.44 -8.52 -19.96
CA THR A 108 0.98 -8.32 -19.91
C THR A 108 0.53 -7.67 -18.61
N LEU A 109 1.15 -8.04 -17.49
CA LEU A 109 0.91 -7.42 -16.19
C LEU A 109 1.46 -6.00 -16.14
N LYS A 110 2.71 -5.81 -16.59
CA LYS A 110 3.35 -4.48 -16.66
C LYS A 110 2.46 -3.46 -17.37
N ILE A 111 1.93 -3.82 -18.55
CA ILE A 111 1.04 -2.94 -19.32
C ILE A 111 -0.22 -2.58 -18.51
N SER A 112 -0.81 -3.55 -17.82
CA SER A 112 -2.06 -3.35 -17.07
C SER A 112 -1.85 -2.47 -15.83
N LEU A 113 -0.77 -2.68 -15.08
CA LEU A 113 -0.43 -1.84 -13.91
C LEU A 113 -0.07 -0.40 -14.33
N ILE A 114 0.68 -0.21 -15.41
CA ILE A 114 0.95 1.13 -15.96
C ILE A 114 -0.35 1.84 -16.38
N GLN A 115 -1.32 1.11 -16.92
CA GLN A 115 -2.62 1.68 -17.29
C GLN A 115 -3.45 2.09 -16.06
N ILE A 116 -3.41 1.33 -14.97
CA ILE A 116 -4.06 1.69 -13.70
C ILE A 116 -3.42 2.95 -13.14
N PHE A 117 -2.10 2.97 -12.98
CA PHE A 117 -1.37 4.07 -12.34
C PHE A 117 -0.94 5.19 -13.30
N ARG A 118 -1.63 5.32 -14.44
CA ARG A 118 -1.36 6.36 -15.44
C ARG A 118 -1.57 7.76 -14.87
N ALA A 119 -0.99 8.77 -15.53
CA ALA A 119 -1.15 10.18 -15.17
C ALA A 119 -0.83 10.48 -13.69
N HIS A 120 0.26 9.87 -13.20
CA HIS A 120 0.82 10.11 -11.87
C HIS A 120 -0.12 9.71 -10.72
N LEU A 121 -0.98 8.70 -10.92
CA LEU A 121 -2.00 8.32 -9.93
C LEU A 121 -1.40 7.97 -8.56
N TRP A 122 -0.26 7.27 -8.51
CA TRP A 122 0.41 6.93 -7.26
C TRP A 122 0.75 8.18 -6.42
N GLN A 123 1.35 9.18 -7.06
CA GLN A 123 1.71 10.44 -6.42
C GLN A 123 0.47 11.21 -5.97
N LYS A 124 -0.60 11.20 -6.79
CA LYS A 124 -1.87 11.86 -6.46
C LYS A 124 -2.57 11.20 -5.27
N ILE A 125 -2.55 9.86 -5.17
CA ILE A 125 -3.11 9.15 -4.02
C ILE A 125 -2.36 9.54 -2.74
N HIS A 126 -1.02 9.50 -2.78
CA HIS A 126 -0.20 9.88 -1.64
C HIS A 126 -0.49 11.32 -1.19
N GLU A 127 -0.43 12.26 -2.14
CA GLU A 127 -0.70 13.68 -1.89
C GLU A 127 -2.12 13.92 -1.35
N SER A 128 -3.12 13.22 -1.90
CA SER A 128 -4.52 13.33 -1.43
C SER A 128 -4.64 12.90 0.03
N ILE A 129 -4.08 11.75 0.39
CA ILE A 129 -4.13 11.24 1.78
C ILE A 129 -3.44 12.23 2.73
N VAL A 130 -2.26 12.75 2.36
CA VAL A 130 -1.54 13.74 3.17
C VAL A 130 -2.37 15.01 3.34
N MET A 131 -3.01 15.51 2.29
CA MET A 131 -3.85 16.71 2.36
C MET A 131 -5.10 16.48 3.22
N ASP A 132 -5.76 15.33 3.09
CA ASP A 132 -6.94 14.99 3.90
C ASP A 132 -6.57 14.85 5.38
N LEU A 133 -5.41 14.24 5.70
CA LEU A 133 -4.90 14.18 7.07
C LEU A 133 -4.60 15.59 7.62
N CYS A 134 -3.96 16.48 6.85
CA CYS A 134 -3.76 17.86 7.27
C CYS A 134 -5.08 18.54 7.63
N GLN A 135 -6.12 18.39 6.79
CA GLN A 135 -7.43 18.98 7.05
C GLN A 135 -8.07 18.44 8.33
N VAL A 136 -7.92 17.15 8.62
CA VAL A 136 -8.41 16.56 9.88
C VAL A 136 -7.66 17.15 11.07
N PHE A 137 -6.33 17.26 11.04
CA PHE A 137 -5.57 17.86 12.13
C PHE A 137 -5.84 19.36 12.30
N ASP A 138 -6.08 20.10 11.21
CA ASP A 138 -6.47 21.51 11.25
C ASP A 138 -7.84 21.72 11.93
N GLN A 139 -8.75 20.75 11.82
CA GLN A 139 -10.05 20.80 12.50
C GLN A 139 -9.95 20.50 14.00
N GLU A 140 -8.92 19.77 14.40
CA GLU A 140 -8.75 19.26 15.77
C GLU A 140 -7.62 19.98 16.54
N LEU A 141 -7.20 21.19 16.11
CA LEU A 141 -6.08 21.93 16.70
C LEU A 141 -6.23 22.14 18.22
N ASP A 142 -7.38 22.66 18.65
CA ASP A 142 -7.65 22.98 20.05
C ASP A 142 -7.80 21.71 20.90
N ALA A 143 -8.51 20.71 20.36
CA ALA A 143 -8.74 19.44 21.04
C ALA A 143 -7.43 18.66 21.23
N LEU A 144 -6.52 18.76 20.26
CA LEU A 144 -5.24 18.04 20.26
C LEU A 144 -4.07 18.84 20.88
N GLU A 145 -4.31 20.07 21.36
CA GLU A 145 -3.29 21.01 21.84
C GLU A 145 -2.16 21.24 20.80
N ILE A 146 -2.54 21.31 19.52
CA ILE A 146 -1.64 21.59 18.40
C ILE A 146 -1.55 23.11 18.24
N GLU A 147 -0.32 23.62 18.13
CA GLU A 147 -0.05 25.03 17.80
C GLU A 147 -0.20 25.24 16.29
N THR A 148 0.46 24.39 15.51
CA THR A 148 0.44 24.46 14.05
C THR A 148 0.57 23.07 13.42
N VAL A 149 -0.16 22.86 12.32
CA VAL A 149 0.01 21.73 11.40
C VAL A 149 0.80 22.24 10.21
N GLN A 150 2.02 21.76 10.05
CA GLN A 150 2.88 22.13 8.93
C GLN A 150 3.00 20.96 7.96
N LYS A 151 2.48 21.14 6.74
CA LYS A 151 2.77 20.22 5.65
C LYS A 151 4.18 20.47 5.10
N GLU A 152 4.97 19.42 5.00
CA GLU A 152 6.34 19.49 4.49
C GLU A 152 6.36 19.57 2.96
N THR A 153 7.35 20.30 2.42
CA THR A 153 7.58 20.35 0.97
C THR A 153 8.34 19.11 0.55
N ILE A 154 7.60 18.06 0.15
CA ILE A 154 8.18 16.78 -0.23
C ILE A 154 8.60 16.75 -1.71
N HIS A 155 9.68 16.02 -1.99
CA HIS A 155 10.07 15.75 -3.37
C HIS A 155 9.03 14.83 -4.03
N PRO A 156 8.58 15.07 -5.29
CA PRO A 156 7.51 14.28 -5.91
C PRO A 156 7.78 12.77 -5.99
N ARG A 157 9.05 12.37 -5.97
CA ARG A 157 9.47 10.96 -6.03
C ARG A 157 9.44 10.25 -4.67
N LYS A 158 9.21 10.96 -3.56
CA LYS A 158 9.16 10.39 -2.21
C LYS A 158 8.12 9.27 -2.13
N SER A 159 6.92 9.50 -2.65
CA SER A 159 5.78 8.58 -2.60
C SER A 159 6.07 7.16 -3.08
N TYR A 160 7.04 6.96 -3.98
CA TYR A 160 7.45 5.65 -4.50
C TYR A 160 8.93 5.35 -4.23
N LYS A 161 9.58 6.06 -3.32
CA LYS A 161 10.95 5.75 -2.88
C LYS A 161 10.87 4.84 -1.64
N MET A 162 11.31 3.59 -1.78
CA MET A 162 11.10 2.55 -0.75
C MET A 162 12.33 2.26 0.13
N ASN A 163 13.45 2.93 -0.13
CA ASN A 163 14.70 2.77 0.62
C ASN A 163 14.91 3.84 1.68
N SER A 164 14.31 5.02 1.53
CA SER A 164 14.29 6.04 2.56
C SER A 164 13.12 6.99 2.37
N SER A 165 12.66 7.56 3.47
CA SER A 165 11.56 8.51 3.57
C SER A 165 11.92 9.74 4.41
N CYS A 166 11.00 10.70 4.48
CA CYS A 166 11.04 11.91 5.32
C CYS A 166 9.61 12.23 5.80
N ALA A 167 9.44 13.15 6.74
CA ALA A 167 8.10 13.55 7.19
C ALA A 167 7.26 14.17 6.05
N ASP A 168 5.94 13.89 6.04
CA ASP A 168 4.94 14.57 5.21
C ASP A 168 4.27 15.74 5.94
N ILE A 169 3.98 15.53 7.23
CA ILE A 169 3.32 16.49 8.10
C ILE A 169 4.12 16.59 9.39
N LEU A 170 4.26 17.79 9.91
CA LEU A 170 4.86 18.08 11.19
C LEU A 170 3.85 18.82 12.07
N LEU A 171 3.53 18.25 13.20
CA LEU A 171 2.70 18.89 14.22
C LEU A 171 3.60 19.53 15.27
N PHE A 172 3.31 20.77 15.61
CA PHE A 172 3.94 21.48 16.72
C PHE A 172 2.97 21.51 17.90
N ALA A 173 3.41 21.02 19.06
CA ALA A 173 2.61 21.04 20.28
C ALA A 173 2.64 22.44 20.90
N GLN A 174 1.52 22.92 21.43
CA GLN A 174 1.45 24.22 22.15
C GLN A 174 2.39 24.27 23.36
N PHE A 175 2.64 23.13 24.02
CA PHE A 175 3.60 23.03 25.12
C PHE A 175 4.53 21.82 24.97
N LYS A 176 4.14 20.66 25.52
CA LYS A 176 4.86 19.38 25.44
C LYS A 176 3.85 18.25 25.55
N TRP A 177 3.95 17.30 24.63
CA TRP A 177 3.12 16.09 24.65
C TRP A 177 3.84 14.93 25.32
N PRO A 178 3.22 14.26 26.30
CA PRO A 178 3.68 12.97 26.79
C PRO A 178 3.39 11.90 25.73
N VAL A 179 4.43 11.19 25.29
CA VAL A 179 4.30 10.15 24.25
C VAL A 179 4.61 8.75 24.80
N SER A 180 3.91 7.75 24.28
CA SER A 180 4.13 6.34 24.56
C SER A 180 5.34 5.81 23.79
N ARG A 181 5.73 4.58 24.10
CA ARG A 181 6.53 3.77 23.16
C ARG A 181 5.74 3.51 21.87
N PRO A 182 6.43 3.25 20.74
CA PRO A 182 5.77 2.90 19.50
C PRO A 182 4.85 1.68 19.67
N SER A 183 3.57 1.82 19.30
CA SER A 183 2.57 0.76 19.32
C SER A 183 1.77 0.72 18.02
N LEU A 184 1.16 -0.43 17.70
CA LEU A 184 0.35 -0.59 16.49
C LEU A 184 -1.02 0.07 16.66
N LEU A 185 -1.72 0.35 15.55
CA LEU A 185 -3.10 0.83 15.56
C LEU A 185 -4.04 -0.04 16.43
N ALA A 186 -4.00 -1.36 16.28
CA ALA A 186 -4.89 -2.26 17.00
C ALA A 186 -4.53 -2.43 18.49
N ASP A 187 -3.37 -1.93 18.94
CA ASP A 187 -2.97 -2.03 20.33
C ASP A 187 -3.80 -1.06 21.20
N SER A 188 -4.33 -1.59 22.30
CA SER A 188 -5.17 -0.85 23.26
C SER A 188 -4.45 -0.50 24.57
N LYS A 189 -3.23 -0.99 24.76
CA LYS A 189 -2.45 -0.82 25.99
C LYS A 189 -1.12 -0.14 25.69
N ASP A 190 -1.16 1.18 25.67
CA ASP A 190 0.03 1.99 25.47
C ASP A 190 0.85 2.09 26.76
N VAL A 191 2.13 1.77 26.66
CA VAL A 191 3.09 1.95 27.74
C VAL A 191 3.69 3.34 27.58
N MET A 192 3.27 4.24 28.46
CA MET A 192 3.82 5.60 28.53
C MET A 192 5.22 5.56 29.13
N ASP A 193 6.18 6.13 28.43
CA ASP A 193 7.46 6.51 29.02
C ASP A 193 7.37 8.00 29.44
N ASN A 194 8.26 8.46 30.31
CA ASN A 194 8.37 9.90 30.66
C ASN A 194 8.96 10.76 29.51
N THR A 195 8.79 10.32 28.27
CA THR A 195 9.27 11.01 27.07
C THR A 195 8.29 12.12 26.72
N MET A 196 8.83 13.33 26.54
CA MET A 196 8.07 14.52 26.19
C MET A 196 8.57 15.05 24.84
N THR A 197 7.66 15.42 23.95
CA THR A 197 8.00 15.98 22.64
C THR A 197 7.27 17.28 22.36
N GLN A 198 7.84 18.12 21.50
CA GLN A 198 7.21 19.34 20.97
C GLN A 198 6.93 19.26 19.48
N LYS A 199 7.53 18.26 18.80
CA LYS A 199 7.42 18.07 17.36
C LYS A 199 7.03 16.63 17.09
N TYR A 200 6.00 16.43 16.30
CA TYR A 200 5.50 15.09 15.97
C TYR A 200 5.32 14.96 14.46
N TRP A 201 6.04 14.01 13.86
CA TRP A 201 5.99 13.83 12.41
C TRP A 201 5.00 12.72 12.01
N LEU A 202 4.44 12.87 10.81
CA LEU A 202 3.65 11.85 10.15
C LEU A 202 4.30 11.51 8.80
N ASP A 203 4.36 10.22 8.48
CA ASP A 203 4.86 9.71 7.21
C ASP A 203 3.87 8.70 6.61
N VAL A 204 3.40 8.97 5.39
CA VAL A 204 2.46 8.12 4.65
C VAL A 204 3.22 7.25 3.65
N GLN A 205 3.09 5.94 3.81
CA GLN A 205 3.71 4.94 2.96
C GLN A 205 2.66 4.16 2.17
N LEU A 206 2.67 4.34 0.85
CA LEU A 206 1.88 3.52 -0.05
C LEU A 206 2.63 2.22 -0.38
N ARG A 207 1.88 1.14 -0.55
CA ARG A 207 2.41 -0.13 -1.06
C ARG A 207 1.42 -0.83 -1.97
N TRP A 208 1.94 -1.83 -2.69
CA TRP A 208 1.16 -2.75 -3.49
C TRP A 208 1.55 -4.16 -3.09
N GLY A 209 0.76 -4.78 -2.22
CA GLY A 209 1.02 -6.13 -1.72
C GLY A 209 0.84 -7.21 -2.77
N ASP A 210 1.35 -8.40 -2.44
CA ASP A 210 1.12 -9.63 -3.19
C ASP A 210 0.50 -10.70 -2.27
N TYR A 211 0.36 -11.94 -2.75
CA TYR A 211 -0.26 -13.00 -1.96
C TYR A 211 0.54 -13.36 -0.69
N ASP A 212 1.87 -13.32 -0.75
CA ASP A 212 2.73 -13.72 0.38
C ASP A 212 2.98 -12.56 1.36
N SER A 213 2.87 -11.31 0.88
CA SER A 213 3.15 -10.08 1.61
C SER A 213 2.00 -9.08 1.46
N HIS A 214 0.93 -9.31 2.24
CA HIS A 214 -0.22 -8.40 2.39
C HIS A 214 -0.54 -8.03 3.86
N ASP A 215 0.26 -8.49 4.82
CA ASP A 215 0.18 -8.06 6.23
C ASP A 215 0.65 -6.60 6.36
N ILE A 216 -0.29 -5.69 6.63
CA ILE A 216 -0.04 -4.25 6.69
C ILE A 216 0.60 -3.81 8.00
N GLU A 217 0.29 -4.48 9.11
CA GLU A 217 0.83 -4.15 10.43
C GLU A 217 2.32 -4.48 10.50
N ARG A 218 2.68 -5.67 10.03
CA ARG A 218 4.08 -6.10 9.96
C ARG A 218 4.90 -5.16 9.08
N TYR A 219 4.33 -4.69 7.96
CA TYR A 219 4.98 -3.73 7.08
C TYR A 219 5.16 -2.36 7.73
N ALA A 220 4.11 -1.81 8.35
CA ALA A 220 4.17 -0.52 9.03
C ALA A 220 5.26 -0.54 10.12
N ARG A 221 5.32 -1.60 10.93
CA ARG A 221 6.35 -1.78 11.95
C ARG A 221 7.75 -1.88 11.35
N ALA A 222 7.94 -2.73 10.34
CA ALA A 222 9.25 -2.91 9.72
C ALA A 222 9.76 -1.59 9.14
N LYS A 223 8.92 -0.86 8.39
CA LYS A 223 9.31 0.42 7.79
C LYS A 223 9.55 1.53 8.81
N PHE A 224 8.75 1.59 9.87
CA PHE A 224 9.01 2.53 10.96
C PHE A 224 10.40 2.30 11.57
N LEU A 225 10.72 1.05 11.90
CA LEU A 225 12.02 0.71 12.46
C LEU A 225 13.17 0.95 11.47
N ASP A 226 13.02 0.52 10.21
CA ASP A 226 14.02 0.73 9.17
C ASP A 226 14.34 2.23 9.00
N TYR A 227 13.33 3.08 8.87
CA TYR A 227 13.52 4.51 8.61
C TYR A 227 13.94 5.33 9.84
N THR A 228 13.63 4.87 11.05
CA THR A 228 14.04 5.59 12.28
C THR A 228 15.40 5.15 12.80
N THR A 229 15.89 3.97 12.39
CA THR A 229 17.20 3.45 12.80
C THR A 229 18.29 3.67 11.75
N ASP A 230 17.95 3.76 10.46
CA ASP A 230 18.90 4.03 9.39
C ASP A 230 19.20 5.53 9.26
N ASN A 231 20.44 5.86 8.90
CA ASN A 231 20.91 7.24 8.70
C ASN A 231 20.49 7.83 7.34
N MET A 232 19.90 7.04 6.43
CA MET A 232 19.41 7.53 5.14
C MET A 232 18.12 8.35 5.24
N SER A 233 17.34 8.11 6.28
CA SER A 233 16.08 8.81 6.58
C SER A 233 16.32 9.83 7.68
N ILE A 234 15.78 11.03 7.50
CA ILE A 234 15.93 12.12 8.46
C ILE A 234 14.54 12.61 8.82
N TYR A 235 14.18 12.46 10.10
CA TYR A 235 12.95 12.99 10.66
C TYR A 235 13.24 14.17 11.60
N PRO A 236 12.33 15.16 11.69
CA PRO A 236 12.54 16.37 12.50
C PRO A 236 12.60 16.13 14.03
N SER A 237 12.12 14.98 14.50
CA SER A 237 12.11 14.57 15.90
C SER A 237 12.14 13.04 16.00
N PRO A 238 12.49 12.46 17.16
CA PRO A 238 12.49 11.00 17.35
C PRO A 238 11.09 10.41 17.55
N THR A 239 10.04 11.23 17.52
CA THR A 239 8.65 10.84 17.86
C THR A 239 7.72 11.11 16.69
N GLY A 240 6.98 10.09 16.27
CA GLY A 240 6.04 10.25 15.16
C GLY A 240 5.25 9.00 14.85
N VAL A 241 4.64 9.00 13.68
CA VAL A 241 3.83 7.89 13.17
C VAL A 241 4.12 7.62 11.70
N LEU A 242 4.25 6.34 11.37
CA LEU A 242 4.27 5.86 9.99
C LEU A 242 2.95 5.17 9.68
N ILE A 243 2.21 5.71 8.72
CA ILE A 243 0.93 5.21 8.24
C ILE A 243 1.18 4.43 6.96
N ALA A 244 0.89 3.14 6.95
CA ALA A 244 1.03 2.29 5.78
C ALA A 244 -0.34 1.99 5.15
N VAL A 245 -0.42 2.09 3.82
CA VAL A 245 -1.65 1.82 3.04
C VAL A 245 -1.34 0.86 1.89
N ASP A 246 -1.99 -0.31 1.89
CA ASP A 246 -1.93 -1.29 0.82
C ASP A 246 -3.05 -1.05 -0.22
N LEU A 247 -2.64 -0.60 -1.41
CA LEU A 247 -3.55 -0.28 -2.50
C LEU A 247 -4.09 -1.54 -3.22
N ALA A 248 -3.40 -2.68 -3.10
CA ALA A 248 -3.86 -3.93 -3.74
C ALA A 248 -4.96 -4.63 -2.92
N TYR A 249 -4.98 -4.37 -1.61
CA TYR A 249 -5.87 -5.05 -0.65
C TYR A 249 -6.79 -4.10 0.12
N ASN A 250 -6.65 -2.77 -0.05
CA ASN A 250 -7.39 -1.74 0.69
C ASN A 250 -7.23 -1.90 2.21
N LEU A 251 -6.02 -2.20 2.65
CA LEU A 251 -5.67 -2.33 4.07
C LEU A 251 -4.85 -1.13 4.52
N TYR A 252 -4.99 -0.70 5.76
CA TYR A 252 -4.15 0.32 6.36
C TYR A 252 -3.82 -0.05 7.81
N SER A 253 -2.67 0.41 8.27
CA SER A 253 -2.27 0.36 9.68
C SER A 253 -1.17 1.37 9.94
N TRP A 254 -0.79 1.56 11.19
CA TRP A 254 0.30 2.43 11.58
C TRP A 254 1.04 1.92 12.80
N LEU A 255 2.30 2.36 12.92
CA LEU A 255 3.07 2.29 14.15
C LEU A 255 3.36 3.72 14.60
N ALA A 256 3.03 4.05 15.85
CA ALA A 256 3.05 5.42 16.36
C ALA A 256 3.55 5.51 17.81
N ASP A 257 4.33 6.54 18.12
CA ASP A 257 4.48 7.03 19.50
C ASP A 257 3.20 7.78 19.90
N ARG A 258 2.29 7.21 20.69
CA ARG A 258 0.96 7.79 20.92
C ARG A 258 0.94 8.82 22.05
N ASN A 259 0.10 9.84 21.95
CA ASN A 259 -0.08 10.84 23.01
C ASN A 259 -1.20 10.45 23.99
N ARG A 260 -0.93 10.58 25.30
CA ARG A 260 -1.78 10.19 26.45
C ARG A 260 -3.22 10.73 26.40
N GLN A 261 -3.45 11.92 25.85
CA GLN A 261 -4.77 12.57 25.91
C GLN A 261 -5.80 11.91 24.97
N TYR A 262 -5.38 11.08 24.01
CA TYR A 262 -6.24 10.66 22.89
C TYR A 262 -6.56 9.15 22.85
N ILE A 263 -6.19 8.42 23.91
CA ILE A 263 -6.50 6.99 24.11
C ILE A 263 -8.01 6.76 24.40
N SER A 264 -8.81 7.82 24.59
CA SER A 264 -10.20 7.71 25.06
C SER A 264 -11.30 8.08 24.06
N GLN A 265 -10.97 8.46 22.82
CA GLN A 265 -11.96 8.91 21.83
C GLN A 265 -12.01 8.11 20.51
N ALA A 266 -11.25 7.02 20.39
CA ALA A 266 -11.33 6.08 19.27
C ALA A 266 -11.92 4.74 19.72
#